data_AF-A0A661S138-F1
#
_entry.id   AF-A0A661S138-F1
#
_cell.length_a   1.000
_cell.length_b   1.000
_cell.length_c   1.000
_cell.angle_alpha   90.00
_cell.angle_beta   90.00
_cell.angle_gamma   90.00
#
_symmetry.space_group_name_H-M   'P 1'
#
loop_
_entity.id
_entity.type
_entity.pdbx_description
1 polymer ?
#
loop_
_entity_poly.entity_id
_entity_poly.type
_entity_poly.pdbx_seq_one_letter_code
_entity_poly.pdbx_strand_id
1 'polypeptide(L)'
;MKTTVSNYKNDKYYPRVVKAVKELLSHSEVVAPADVIIRMGNLSKQNYDSWKKGQVSYLEKVFEGNLSKANRIQQIIKFHAHDLNMKPSHT
;
A
#
# COMPACT_ATOMS: atom_id res chain seq x y z
N MET A 1 12.97 -10.98 8.88
CA MET A 1 11.81 -11.87 9.13
C MET A 1 10.79 -11.68 8.02
N LYS A 2 10.28 -12.77 7.44
CA LYS A 2 9.26 -12.73 6.38
C LYS A 2 7.89 -12.40 6.98
N THR A 3 7.16 -11.47 6.37
CA THR A 3 5.79 -11.15 6.76
C THR A 3 4.84 -12.26 6.30
N THR A 4 4.07 -12.82 7.22
CA THR A 4 3.12 -13.92 7.01
C THR A 4 1.76 -13.58 7.62
N VAL A 5 0.72 -14.34 7.24
CA VAL A 5 -0.64 -14.19 7.80
C VAL A 5 -0.65 -14.26 9.33
N SER A 6 0.22 -15.05 9.95
CA SER A 6 0.30 -15.21 11.40
C SER A 6 1.03 -14.08 12.14
N ASN A 7 1.85 -13.27 11.46
CA ASN A 7 2.74 -12.30 12.13
C ASN A 7 2.64 -10.86 11.62
N TYR A 8 1.85 -10.60 10.57
CA TYR A 8 1.86 -9.29 9.90
C TYR A 8 1.41 -8.12 10.79
N LYS A 9 0.60 -8.37 11.83
CA LYS A 9 0.16 -7.35 12.79
C LYS A 9 1.30 -6.83 13.69
N ASN A 10 2.37 -7.62 13.85
CA ASN A 10 3.56 -7.23 14.61
C ASN A 10 4.56 -6.44 13.76
N ASP A 11 4.25 -6.22 12.48
CA ASP A 11 5.11 -5.50 11.56
C ASP A 11 5.15 -4.01 11.89
N LYS A 12 6.33 -3.39 11.85
CA LYS A 12 6.48 -1.95 12.14
C LYS A 12 5.67 -1.05 11.21
N TYR A 13 5.30 -1.52 10.02
CA TYR A 13 4.48 -0.75 9.08
C TYR A 13 2.97 -0.93 9.30
N TYR A 14 2.54 -1.95 10.06
CA TYR A 14 1.12 -2.28 10.24
C TYR A 14 0.27 -1.11 10.76
N PRO A 15 0.67 -0.36 11.81
CA PRO A 15 -0.14 0.75 12.31
C PRO A 15 -0.40 1.84 11.26
N ARG A 16 0.60 2.12 10.40
CA ARG A 16 0.48 3.11 9.31
C ARG A 16 -0.42 2.60 8.19
N VAL A 17 -0.35 1.31 7.87
CA VAL A 17 -1.25 0.68 6.88
C VAL A 17 -2.69 0.76 7.37
N VAL A 18 -2.99 0.34 8.60
CA VAL A 18 -4.35 0.37 9.16
C VAL A 18 -4.91 1.79 9.18
N LYS A 19 -4.10 2.77 9.61
CA LYS A 19 -4.50 4.18 9.61
C LYS A 19 -4.86 4.66 8.20
N ALA A 20 -4.00 4.41 7.22
CA ALA A 20 -4.22 4.81 5.84
C ALA A 20 -5.45 4.12 5.22
N VAL A 21 -5.65 2.82 5.47
CA VAL A 21 -6.83 2.07 5.01
C VAL A 21 -8.11 2.64 5.62
N LYS A 22 -8.12 2.94 6.92
CA LYS A 22 -9.27 3.54 7.60
C LYS A 22 -9.64 4.91 7.03
N GLU A 23 -8.64 5.76 6.76
CA GLU A 23 -8.85 7.09 6.17
C GLU A 23 -9.36 7.01 4.72
N LEU A 24 -8.96 5.99 3.97
CA LEU A 24 -9.50 5.75 2.62
C LEU A 24 -10.94 5.27 2.69
N LEU A 25 -11.24 4.31 3.57
CA LEU A 25 -12.58 3.76 3.74
C LEU A 25 -13.60 4.76 4.27
N SER A 26 -13.18 5.86 4.91
CA SER A 26 -14.12 6.92 5.31
C SER A 26 -14.61 7.79 4.15
N HIS A 27 -14.02 7.67 2.95
CA HIS A 27 -14.38 8.48 1.78
C HIS A 27 -14.53 7.67 0.48
N SER A 28 -14.28 6.36 0.50
CA SER A 28 -14.31 5.45 -0.66
C SER A 28 -14.64 4.03 -0.20
N GLU A 29 -15.42 3.29 -0.99
CA GLU A 29 -15.67 1.86 -0.73
C GLU A 29 -14.55 0.96 -1.28
N VAL A 30 -13.60 1.53 -2.02
CA VAL A 30 -12.48 0.83 -2.65
C VAL A 30 -11.15 1.29 -2.07
N VAL A 31 -10.25 0.35 -1.84
CA VAL A 31 -8.88 0.59 -1.35
C VAL A 31 -7.89 0.03 -2.36
N ALA A 32 -7.24 0.90 -3.14
CA ALA A 32 -6.15 0.50 -4.00
C ALA A 32 -4.81 0.52 -3.23
N PRO A 33 -3.91 -0.46 -3.44
CA PRO A 33 -2.60 -0.47 -2.78
C PRO A 33 -1.79 0.80 -3.01
N ALA A 34 -1.88 1.40 -4.20
CA ALA A 34 -1.20 2.66 -4.51
C ALA A 34 -1.68 3.81 -3.62
N ASP A 35 -3.00 3.92 -3.39
CA ASP A 35 -3.57 4.98 -2.54
C ASP A 35 -3.13 4.82 -1.08
N VAL A 36 -3.05 3.57 -0.59
CA VAL A 36 -2.52 3.29 0.76
C VAL A 36 -1.07 3.74 0.86
N ILE A 37 -0.23 3.41 -0.12
CA ILE A 37 1.18 3.80 -0.15
C ILE A 37 1.33 5.33 -0.22
N ILE A 38 0.46 6.01 -0.98
CA ILE A 38 0.42 7.48 -1.05
C ILE A 38 0.02 8.08 0.29
N ARG A 39 -1.03 7.58 0.93
CA ARG A 39 -1.48 8.02 2.27
C ARG A 39 -0.44 7.76 3.35
N MET A 40 0.32 6.67 3.24
CA MET A 40 1.46 6.42 4.10
C MET A 40 2.60 7.43 3.89
N GLY A 41 2.65 8.15 2.76
CA GLY A 41 3.74 9.06 2.40
C GLY A 41 4.94 8.37 1.77
N ASN A 42 4.81 7.10 1.36
CA ASN A 42 5.88 6.34 0.73
C ASN A 42 5.94 6.53 -0.79
N LEU A 43 4.98 7.26 -1.35
CA LEU A 43 4.92 7.65 -2.76
C LEU A 43 4.14 8.96 -2.82
N SER A 44 4.66 9.98 -3.51
CA SER A 44 3.89 11.21 -3.73
C SER A 44 2.84 10.98 -4.83
N LYS A 45 1.72 11.70 -4.74
CA LYS A 45 0.68 11.65 -5.78
C LYS A 45 1.24 12.05 -7.16
N GLN A 46 2.06 13.10 -7.19
CA GLN A 46 2.75 13.56 -8.39
C GLN A 46 3.61 12.45 -9.01
N ASN A 47 4.42 11.75 -8.21
CA ASN A 47 5.28 10.67 -8.71
C ASN A 47 4.46 9.49 -9.23
N TYR A 48 3.36 9.15 -8.55
CA TYR A 48 2.44 8.12 -9.03
C TYR A 48 1.81 8.49 -10.39
N ASP A 49 1.41 9.76 -10.55
CA ASP A 49 0.82 10.23 -11.81
C ASP A 49 1.87 10.30 -12.94
N SER A 50 3.10 10.72 -12.65
CA SER A 50 4.22 10.66 -13.62
C SER A 50 4.53 9.22 -14.05
N TRP A 51 4.51 8.26 -13.12
CA TRP A 51 4.64 6.84 -13.45
C TRP A 51 3.49 6.34 -14.32
N LYS A 52 2.23 6.68 -13.98
CA LYS A 52 1.06 6.35 -14.81
C LYS A 52 1.14 6.92 -16.23
N LYS A 53 1.79 8.08 -16.41
CA LYS A 53 2.03 8.71 -17.71
C LYS A 53 3.25 8.14 -18.45
N GLY A 54 3.95 7.16 -17.90
CA GLY A 54 5.17 6.58 -18.49
C GLY A 54 6.40 7.48 -18.41
N GLN A 55 6.34 8.60 -17.69
CA GLN A 55 7.48 9.51 -17.51
C GLN A 55 8.54 8.93 -16.54
N VAL A 56 8.10 8.03 -15.66
CA VAL A 56 8.97 7.25 -14.78
C VAL A 56 8.87 5.80 -15.21
N SER A 57 10.00 5.18 -15.59
CA SER A 57 10.01 3.82 -16.13
C SER A 57 9.50 2.76 -15.13
N TYR A 58 9.76 2.96 -13.84
CA TYR A 58 9.45 2.00 -12.76
C TYR A 58 9.06 2.75 -11.49
N LEU A 59 8.00 2.32 -10.82
CA LEU A 59 7.47 3.02 -9.63
C LEU A 59 8.49 3.02 -8.48
N GLU A 60 9.34 2.00 -8.43
CA GLU A 60 10.44 1.84 -7.48
C GLU A 60 11.45 2.99 -7.53
N LYS A 61 11.62 3.65 -8.69
CA LYS A 61 12.54 4.80 -8.83
C LYS A 61 12.10 6.01 -8.01
N VAL A 62 10.80 6.11 -7.72
CA VAL A 62 10.18 7.28 -7.08
C VAL A 62 9.48 6.93 -5.77
N PHE A 63 9.64 5.68 -5.33
CA PHE A 63 9.17 5.17 -4.04
C PHE A 63 10.18 5.52 -2.94
N GLU A 64 9.69 5.93 -1.77
CA GLU A 64 10.54 6.19 -0.61
C GLU A 64 10.98 4.86 0.04
N GLY A 65 12.17 4.41 -0.36
CA GLY A 65 12.85 3.24 0.18
C GLY A 65 13.31 2.28 -0.92
N ASN A 66 13.15 0.98 -0.68
CA ASN A 66 13.57 -0.07 -1.61
C ASN A 66 12.43 -1.05 -1.91
N LEU A 67 12.62 -1.89 -2.93
CA LEU A 67 11.65 -2.89 -3.36
C LEU A 67 11.28 -3.88 -2.24
N SER A 68 12.22 -4.21 -1.35
CA SER A 68 11.92 -5.09 -0.20
C SER A 68 10.92 -4.44 0.77
N LYS A 69 11.04 -3.12 1.01
CA LYS A 69 10.09 -2.35 1.81
C LYS A 69 8.73 -2.26 1.11
N ALA A 70 8.71 -1.99 -0.20
CA ALA A 70 7.48 -1.95 -0.98
C ALA A 70 6.71 -3.29 -0.93
N ASN A 71 7.41 -4.40 -1.22
CA ASN A 71 6.83 -5.75 -1.15
C ASN A 71 6.28 -6.07 0.24
N ARG A 72 7.02 -5.70 1.30
CA ARG A 72 6.58 -5.91 2.69
C ARG A 72 5.30 -5.14 3.00
N ILE A 73 5.21 -3.87 2.61
CA ILE A 73 4.00 -3.06 2.80
C ILE A 73 2.82 -3.65 2.00
N GLN A 74 3.03 -4.05 0.75
CA GLN A 74 1.98 -4.68 -0.07
C GLN A 74 1.44 -5.97 0.54
N GLN A 75 2.29 -6.81 1.15
CA GLN A 75 1.83 -8.01 1.86
C GLN A 75 0.97 -7.66 3.07
N ILE A 76 1.35 -6.66 3.86
CA ILE A 76 0.55 -6.19 5.01
C ILE A 76 -0.81 -5.67 4.55
N ILE A 77 -0.85 -4.88 3.47
CA ILE A 77 -2.10 -4.39 2.86
C ILE A 77 -2.99 -5.58 2.47
N LYS A 78 -2.42 -6.58 1.78
CA LYS A 78 -3.16 -7.77 1.34
C LYS A 78 -3.76 -8.53 2.51
N PHE A 79 -2.98 -8.80 3.57
CA PHE A 79 -3.48 -9.52 4.75
C PHE A 79 -4.51 -8.70 5.52
N HIS A 80 -4.32 -7.39 5.64
CA HIS A 80 -5.29 -6.55 6.32
C HIS A 80 -6.62 -6.45 5.56
N ALA A 81 -6.58 -6.31 4.22
CA ALA A 81 -7.77 -6.29 3.38
C ALA A 81 -8.54 -7.63 3.45
N HIS A 82 -7.80 -8.75 3.55
CA HIS A 82 -8.40 -10.06 3.79
C HIS A 82 -9.10 -10.14 5.16
N ASP A 83 -8.46 -9.66 6.24
CA ASP A 83 -9.09 -9.61 7.57
C ASP A 83 -10.35 -8.71 7.61
N LEU A 84 -10.42 -7.71 6.72
CA LEU A 84 -11.61 -6.87 6.53
C LEU A 84 -12.67 -7.49 5.60
N ASN A 85 -12.46 -8.73 5.12
CA ASN A 85 -13.32 -9.43 4.16
C ASN A 85 -13.59 -8.63 2.87
N MET A 86 -12.62 -7.82 2.44
CA MET A 86 -12.75 -7.04 1.22
C MET A 86 -12.73 -7.96 0.00
N LYS A 87 -13.60 -7.67 -0.97
CA LYS A 87 -13.64 -8.39 -2.24
C LYS A 87 -12.57 -7.84 -3.18
N PRO A 88 -11.72 -8.69 -3.80
CA PRO A 88 -10.84 -8.25 -4.87
C PRO A 88 -11.64 -7.61 -6.00
N SER A 89 -11.13 -6.52 -6.54
CA SER A 89 -11.70 -5.84 -7.70
C SER A 89 -10.59 -5.56 -8.69
N HIS A 90 -10.88 -5.79 -9.97
CA HIS A 90 -10.03 -5.34 -11.05
C HIS A 90 -10.49 -3.93 -11.43
N THR A 91 -9.54 -2.98 -11.47
CA THR A 91 -9.75 -1.63 -11.99
C THR A 91 -9.15 -1.54 -13.37
#